data_AF-A0A3A6G488-F1
#
_entry.id   AF-A0A3A6G488-F1
#
_cell.length_a   1.000
_cell.length_b   1.000
_cell.length_c   1.000
_cell.angle_alpha   90.00
_cell.angle_beta   90.00
_cell.angle_gamma   90.00
#
_symmetry.space_group_name_H-M   'P 1'
#
loop_
_entity.id
_entity.type
_entity.pdbx_description
1 polymer ?
#
loop_
_entity_poly.entity_id
_entity_poly.type
_entity_poly.pdbx_seq_one_letter_code
_entity_poly.pdbx_strand_id
1 'polypeptide(L)'
;MQAHRETPGTVYDLDLTDIRNESRNHIEKLPDGTYRPIFCRHCDQPECVMSCMSGALTKDPKTGIVSYDETKCGSCFMCVMNCPFGVLKADTATRTKVVKCDFCLQDGAEPNCVKACPKQAIYVEEVSL
;
A
#
# COMPACT_ATOMS: atom_id res chain seq x y z
N MET A 1 -4.94 12.13 6.77
CA MET A 1 -4.92 11.27 5.57
C MET A 1 -6.36 10.95 5.22
N GLN A 2 -6.86 11.41 4.07
CA GLN A 2 -8.21 11.10 3.59
C GLN A 2 -8.24 9.85 2.69
N ALA A 3 -7.07 9.31 2.31
CA ALA A 3 -6.97 8.18 1.42
C ALA A 3 -7.64 6.93 2.03
N HIS A 4 -8.56 6.33 1.27
CA HIS A 4 -9.09 4.99 1.51
C HIS A 4 -9.93 4.79 2.78
N ARG A 5 -10.66 5.81 3.21
CA ARG A 5 -11.73 5.68 4.21
C ARG A 5 -13.09 6.00 3.60
N GLU A 6 -14.15 5.43 4.17
CA GLU A 6 -15.52 5.66 3.69
C GLU A 6 -16.04 7.06 4.06
N THR A 7 -15.59 7.64 5.18
CA THR A 7 -16.08 8.91 5.70
C THR A 7 -15.20 10.11 5.31
N PRO A 8 -15.77 11.27 4.90
CA PRO A 8 -15.02 12.49 4.64
C PRO A 8 -14.57 13.19 5.94
N GLY A 9 -13.62 14.13 5.88
CA GLY A 9 -13.13 14.91 7.05
C GLY A 9 -11.60 15.08 7.12
N THR A 10 -11.03 15.32 8.30
CA THR A 10 -9.58 15.49 8.51
C THR A 10 -8.93 14.28 9.21
N VAL A 11 -7.62 14.35 9.48
CA VAL A 11 -6.91 13.35 10.30
C VAL A 11 -7.39 13.32 11.74
N TYR A 12 -7.91 14.43 12.25
CA TYR A 12 -8.44 14.54 13.61
C TYR A 12 -9.82 13.90 13.76
N ASP A 13 -10.54 13.75 12.64
CA ASP A 13 -11.87 13.13 12.57
C ASP A 13 -11.78 11.65 12.16
N LEU A 14 -10.59 11.06 12.18
CA LEU A 14 -10.39 9.66 11.82
C LEU A 14 -10.90 8.75 12.93
N ASP A 15 -11.90 7.93 12.60
CA ASP A 15 -12.36 6.88 13.49
C ASP A 15 -11.37 5.71 13.52
N LEU A 16 -10.62 5.61 14.61
CA LEU A 16 -9.66 4.52 14.87
C LEU A 16 -10.33 3.22 15.33
N THR A 17 -11.64 3.25 15.64
CA THR A 17 -12.40 2.06 16.04
C THR A 17 -12.97 1.30 14.83
N ASP A 18 -13.08 1.96 13.68
CA ASP A 18 -13.45 1.32 12.43
C ASP A 18 -12.27 0.52 11.87
N ILE A 19 -12.43 -0.81 11.93
CA ILE A 19 -11.45 -1.78 11.42
C ILE A 19 -11.21 -1.70 9.91
N ARG A 20 -12.06 -1.00 9.15
CA ARG A 20 -11.88 -0.78 7.70
C ARG A 20 -10.89 0.34 7.41
N ASN A 21 -10.63 1.22 8.38
CA ASN A 21 -9.66 2.31 8.28
C ASN A 21 -8.23 1.78 8.45
N GLU A 22 -7.82 0.89 7.55
CA GLU A 22 -6.53 0.22 7.62
C GLU A 22 -5.46 0.97 6.84
N SER A 23 -4.31 1.17 7.49
CA SER A 23 -3.14 1.69 6.81
C SER A 23 -2.62 0.70 5.76
N ARG A 24 -2.20 1.22 4.61
CA ARG A 24 -1.53 0.47 3.52
C ARG A 24 -0.01 0.44 3.65
N ASN A 25 0.52 1.34 4.48
CA ASN A 25 1.92 1.47 4.83
C ASN A 25 1.99 1.56 6.37
N HIS A 26 3.15 1.31 6.96
CA HIS A 26 3.34 1.41 8.41
C HIS A 26 4.72 1.99 8.74
N ILE A 27 4.90 2.37 10.00
CA ILE A 27 6.19 2.86 10.51
C ILE A 27 6.64 1.88 11.58
N GLU A 28 7.83 1.31 11.41
CA GLU A 28 8.43 0.43 12.40
C GLU A 28 9.40 1.22 13.28
N LYS A 29 9.29 1.02 14.59
CA LYS A 29 10.26 1.51 15.55
C LYS A 29 11.33 0.43 15.76
N LEU A 30 12.58 0.78 15.48
CA LEU A 30 13.71 -0.12 15.65
C LEU A 30 14.26 -0.10 17.08
N PRO A 31 15.03 -1.13 17.49
CA PRO A 31 15.64 -1.20 18.82
C PRO A 31 16.58 -0.04 19.15
N ASP A 32 17.19 0.57 18.12
CA ASP A 32 18.05 1.75 18.24
C ASP A 32 17.27 3.06 18.51
N GLY A 33 15.95 2.99 18.61
CA GLY A 33 15.06 4.13 18.84
C GLY A 33 14.70 4.90 17.57
N THR A 34 15.21 4.51 16.40
CA THR A 34 14.88 5.15 15.12
C THR A 34 13.55 4.62 14.56
N TYR A 35 12.95 5.41 13.68
CA TYR A 35 11.69 5.07 13.00
C TYR A 35 11.96 4.88 11.51
N ARG A 36 11.44 3.79 10.93
CA ARG A 36 11.54 3.52 9.49
C ARG A 36 10.16 3.35 8.89
N PRO A 37 9.76 4.22 7.95
CA PRO A 37 8.54 3.99 7.20
C PRO A 37 8.76 2.82 6.24
N ILE A 38 7.83 1.88 6.27
CA ILE A 38 7.80 0.69 5.41
C ILE A 38 6.64 0.88 4.45
N PHE A 39 6.97 0.84 3.16
CA PHE A 39 6.03 1.07 2.06
C PHE A 39 6.24 0.04 0.95
N CYS A 40 5.19 -0.19 0.18
CA CYS A 40 5.28 -0.96 -1.06
C CYS A 40 6.33 -0.32 -1.97
N ARG A 41 7.27 -1.13 -2.44
CA ARG A 41 8.37 -0.65 -3.28
C ARG A 41 8.04 -0.63 -4.77
N HIS A 42 6.85 -1.12 -5.16
CA HIS A 42 6.47 -1.32 -6.56
C HIS A 42 7.62 -1.96 -7.36
N CYS A 43 8.11 -3.10 -6.83
CA CYS A 43 9.39 -3.70 -7.19
C CYS A 43 9.60 -3.87 -8.69
N ASP A 44 10.86 -3.92 -9.12
CA ASP A 44 11.14 -4.19 -10.52
C ASP A 44 10.71 -5.61 -10.94
N GLN A 45 11.03 -6.58 -10.10
CA GLN A 45 10.57 -7.97 -10.22
C GLN A 45 9.63 -8.31 -9.06
N PRO A 46 8.33 -7.95 -9.14
CA PRO A 46 7.41 -8.09 -8.02
C PRO A 46 7.00 -9.55 -7.79
N GLU A 47 7.51 -10.17 -6.72
CA GLU A 47 7.18 -11.54 -6.31
C GLU A 47 5.69 -11.69 -5.99
N CYS A 48 5.06 -10.62 -5.52
CA CYS A 48 3.62 -10.58 -5.27
C CYS A 48 2.78 -10.72 -6.54
N VAL A 49 3.28 -10.23 -7.69
CA VAL A 49 2.64 -10.41 -9.00
C VAL A 49 2.94 -11.81 -9.53
N MET A 50 4.20 -12.25 -9.47
CA MET A 50 4.62 -13.57 -9.97
C MET A 50 3.91 -14.73 -9.25
N SER A 51 3.58 -14.57 -7.97
CA SER A 51 2.82 -15.57 -7.19
C SER A 51 1.30 -15.46 -7.32
N CYS A 52 0.78 -14.41 -7.97
CA CYS A 52 -0.65 -14.19 -8.10
C CYS A 52 -1.24 -15.03 -9.25
N MET A 53 -1.67 -16.25 -8.95
CA MET A 53 -2.25 -17.16 -9.95
C MET A 53 -3.53 -16.63 -10.61
N SER A 54 -4.29 -15.78 -9.91
CA SER A 54 -5.55 -15.24 -10.43
C SER A 54 -5.37 -14.01 -11.34
N GLY A 55 -4.15 -13.46 -11.43
CA GLY A 55 -3.88 -12.24 -12.18
C GLY A 55 -4.51 -10.97 -11.57
N ALA A 56 -4.86 -11.01 -10.28
CA ALA A 56 -5.38 -9.85 -9.55
C ALA A 56 -4.31 -8.78 -9.31
N LEU A 57 -3.03 -9.18 -9.22
CA LEU A 57 -1.91 -8.25 -9.14
C LEU A 57 -1.24 -8.17 -10.51
N THR A 58 -1.00 -6.94 -10.98
CA THR A 58 -0.34 -6.69 -12.26
C THR A 58 0.65 -5.54 -12.11
N LYS A 59 1.72 -5.54 -12.91
CA LYS A 59 2.65 -4.41 -13.01
C LYS A 59 2.44 -3.69 -14.33
N ASP A 60 2.25 -2.38 -14.27
CA ASP A 60 2.24 -1.55 -15.47
C ASP A 60 3.69 -1.39 -15.99
N PRO A 61 3.97 -1.80 -17.24
CA PRO A 61 5.33 -1.70 -17.80
C PRO A 61 5.78 -0.26 -18.07
N LYS A 62 4.86 0.71 -18.16
CA LYS A 62 5.19 2.12 -18.40
C LYS A 62 5.50 2.87 -17.12
N THR A 63 4.66 2.70 -16.11
CA THR A 63 4.77 3.43 -14.83
C THR A 63 5.52 2.67 -13.76
N GLY A 64 5.72 1.35 -13.93
CA GLY A 64 6.29 0.47 -12.91
C GLY A 64 5.34 0.14 -11.76
N ILE A 65 4.13 0.71 -11.74
CA ILE A 65 3.20 0.58 -10.62
C ILE A 65 2.60 -0.82 -10.60
N VAL A 66 2.81 -1.51 -9.48
CA VAL A 66 2.07 -2.73 -9.13
C VAL A 66 0.65 -2.37 -8.64
N SER A 67 -0.36 -2.79 -9.40
CA SER A 67 -1.80 -2.57 -9.18
C SER A 67 -2.52 -3.83 -8.68
N TYR A 68 -3.65 -3.65 -8.00
CA TYR A 68 -4.49 -4.75 -7.47
C TYR A 68 -5.93 -4.56 -7.92
N ASP A 69 -6.49 -5.61 -8.50
CA ASP A 69 -7.88 -5.72 -8.93
C ASP A 69 -8.62 -6.69 -8.01
N GLU A 70 -9.47 -6.16 -7.15
CA GLU A 70 -10.23 -6.97 -6.19
C GLU A 70 -11.17 -7.97 -6.88
N THR A 71 -11.67 -7.63 -8.08
CA THR A 71 -12.67 -8.45 -8.78
C THR A 71 -12.11 -9.77 -9.29
N LYS A 72 -10.78 -9.84 -9.44
CA LYS A 72 -10.05 -11.05 -9.85
C LYS A 72 -9.40 -11.78 -8.68
N CYS A 73 -9.50 -11.25 -7.46
CA CYS A 73 -8.79 -11.81 -6.32
C CYS A 73 -9.44 -13.10 -5.83
N GLY A 74 -8.65 -14.18 -5.81
CA GLY A 74 -9.09 -15.47 -5.26
C GLY A 74 -8.87 -15.64 -3.75
N SER A 75 -8.48 -14.60 -3.02
CA SER A 75 -8.21 -14.65 -1.56
C SER A 75 -7.19 -15.73 -1.12
N CYS A 76 -6.23 -16.09 -1.97
CA CYS A 76 -5.25 -17.14 -1.64
C CYS A 76 -4.06 -16.64 -0.79
N PHE A 77 -3.88 -15.33 -0.68
CA PHE A 77 -2.82 -14.65 0.09
C PHE A 77 -1.37 -15.07 -0.22
N MET A 78 -1.12 -15.74 -1.35
CA MET A 78 0.23 -16.04 -1.81
C MET A 78 1.08 -14.76 -1.97
N CYS A 79 0.46 -13.67 -2.43
CA CYS A 79 1.12 -12.38 -2.55
C CYS A 79 1.54 -11.77 -1.21
N VAL A 80 0.81 -12.05 -0.13
CA VAL A 80 1.16 -11.62 1.24
C VAL A 80 2.39 -12.40 1.71
N MET A 81 2.37 -13.73 1.55
CA MET A 81 3.46 -14.62 1.94
C MET A 81 4.75 -14.36 1.16
N ASN A 82 4.64 -14.05 -0.13
CA ASN A 82 5.79 -13.90 -1.01
C ASN A 82 6.38 -12.48 -1.01
N CYS A 83 5.75 -11.51 -0.35
CA CYS A 83 6.30 -10.16 -0.29
C CYS A 83 7.51 -10.12 0.66
N PRO A 84 8.74 -9.90 0.17
CA PRO A 84 9.94 -9.93 1.03
C PRO A 84 9.98 -8.77 2.03
N PHE A 85 9.14 -7.74 1.84
CA PHE A 85 9.07 -6.56 2.68
C PHE A 85 7.87 -6.57 3.65
N GLY A 86 7.01 -7.59 3.60
CA GLY A 86 5.86 -7.70 4.51
C GLY A 86 4.84 -6.56 4.40
N VAL A 87 4.75 -5.89 3.24
CA VAL A 87 3.89 -4.70 3.06
C VAL A 87 2.44 -5.04 2.70
N LEU A 88 2.19 -6.20 2.12
CA LEU A 88 0.85 -6.66 1.77
C LEU A 88 0.23 -7.32 3.00
N LYS A 89 -1.04 -7.06 3.26
CA LYS A 89 -1.82 -7.75 4.29
C LYS A 89 -3.22 -8.08 3.80
N ALA A 90 -3.83 -9.11 4.39
CA ALA A 90 -5.25 -9.32 4.24
C ALA A 90 -6.01 -8.19 4.94
N ASP A 91 -7.16 -7.81 4.39
CA ASP A 91 -8.05 -6.88 5.07
C ASP A 91 -8.55 -7.48 6.39
N THR A 92 -8.72 -6.64 7.41
CA THR A 92 -9.12 -7.09 8.75
C THR A 92 -10.60 -7.46 8.81
N ALA A 93 -11.45 -6.82 8.00
CA ALA A 93 -12.90 -6.93 8.10
C ALA A 93 -13.47 -8.27 7.58
N THR A 94 -13.05 -8.70 6.39
CA THR A 94 -13.56 -9.89 5.71
C THR A 94 -12.49 -10.93 5.42
N ARG A 95 -11.21 -10.55 5.39
CA ARG A 95 -10.09 -11.40 4.96
C ARG A 95 -10.36 -12.03 3.59
N THR A 96 -10.86 -11.23 2.67
CA THR A 96 -11.11 -11.62 1.26
C THR A 96 -10.40 -10.69 0.28
N LYS A 97 -9.80 -9.61 0.77
CA LYS A 97 -9.12 -8.60 -0.02
C LYS A 97 -7.70 -8.43 0.50
N VAL A 98 -6.85 -7.94 -0.39
CA VAL A 98 -5.48 -7.57 -0.03
C VAL A 98 -5.41 -6.05 0.08
N VAL A 99 -4.92 -5.57 1.21
CA VAL A 99 -4.60 -4.17 1.44
C VAL A 99 -3.14 -3.96 1.04
N LYS A 100 -2.91 -3.09 0.05
CA LYS A 100 -1.58 -2.67 -0.40
C LYS A 100 -1.60 -1.21 -0.84
N CYS A 101 -0.42 -0.60 -0.92
CA CYS A 101 -0.24 0.70 -1.58
C CYS A 101 -0.72 0.62 -3.04
N ASP A 102 -1.55 1.58 -3.44
CA ASP A 102 -2.05 1.77 -4.80
C ASP A 102 -1.50 3.04 -5.45
N PHE A 103 -0.42 3.59 -4.88
CA PHE A 103 0.22 4.83 -5.30
C PHE A 103 -0.71 6.05 -5.29
N CYS A 104 -1.87 5.98 -4.61
CA CYS A 104 -2.88 7.03 -4.59
C CYS A 104 -3.30 7.51 -6.00
N LEU A 105 -3.37 6.61 -6.98
CA LEU A 105 -3.67 6.94 -8.38
C LEU A 105 -4.99 7.73 -8.59
N GLN A 106 -5.93 7.62 -7.65
CA GLN A 106 -7.21 8.32 -7.72
C GLN A 106 -7.21 9.71 -7.05
N ASP A 107 -6.20 10.04 -6.23
CA ASP A 107 -6.16 11.26 -5.40
C ASP A 107 -5.29 12.39 -6.03
N GLY A 108 -4.82 12.22 -7.27
CA GLY A 108 -4.01 13.20 -8.01
C GLY A 108 -2.53 12.84 -8.14
N ALA A 109 -1.69 13.83 -8.49
CA ALA A 109 -0.32 13.60 -8.97
C ALA A 109 0.70 13.12 -7.91
N GLU A 110 0.53 13.53 -6.64
CA GLU A 110 1.48 13.19 -5.56
C GLU A 110 0.80 12.38 -4.44
N PRO A 111 1.40 11.25 -3.99
CA PRO A 111 0.83 10.39 -2.97
C PRO A 111 0.54 11.10 -1.65
N ASN A 112 -0.56 10.71 -1.01
CA ASN A 112 -1.00 11.30 0.26
C ASN A 112 0.01 11.10 1.41
N CYS A 113 0.85 10.06 1.38
CA CYS A 113 1.91 9.86 2.37
C CYS A 113 3.05 10.87 2.25
N VAL A 114 3.38 11.30 1.03
CA VAL A 114 4.40 12.31 0.75
C VAL A 114 3.91 13.67 1.24
N LYS A 115 2.70 14.07 0.81
CA LYS A 115 2.04 15.31 1.26
C LYS A 115 1.91 15.43 2.77
N ALA A 116 1.61 14.31 3.44
CA ALA A 116 1.38 14.29 4.88
C ALA A 116 2.68 14.31 5.70
N CYS A 117 3.86 14.09 5.12
CA CYS A 117 5.10 13.98 5.87
C CYS A 117 5.60 15.37 6.32
N PRO A 118 5.52 15.73 7.62
CA PRO A 118 5.91 17.06 8.08
C PRO A 118 7.42 17.28 8.02
N LYS A 119 8.20 16.20 7.98
CA LYS A 119 9.67 16.22 7.90
C LYS A 119 10.20 16.14 6.48
N GLN A 120 9.31 16.00 5.48
CA GLN A 120 9.69 15.83 4.07
C GLN A 120 10.72 14.70 3.87
N ALA A 121 10.62 13.64 4.67
CA ALA A 121 11.55 12.51 4.65
C ALA A 121 11.22 11.47 3.56
N ILE A 122 10.08 11.64 2.88
CA ILE A 122 9.58 10.76 1.82
C ILE A 122 9.30 11.65 0.62
N TYR A 123 9.74 11.24 -0.56
CA TYR A 123 9.53 11.92 -1.84
C TYR A 123 9.33 10.90 -2.97
N VAL A 124 8.79 11.35 -4.10
CA VAL A 124 8.72 10.59 -5.35
C VAL A 124 9.66 11.23 -6.35
N GLU A 125 10.42 10.40 -7.05
CA GLU A 125 11.31 10.82 -8.13
C GLU A 125 11.12 9.88 -9.32
N GLU A 126 11.06 10.44 -10.52
CA GLU A 126 11.09 9.65 -11.74
C GLU A 126 12.51 9.14 -11.98
N VAL A 127 12.67 7.83 -11.98
CA VAL A 127 13.94 7.17 -12.26
C VAL A 127 13.88 6.55 -13.66
N SER A 128 14.90 6.85 -14.47
CA SER A 128 15.13 6.12 -15.73
C SER A 128 15.79 4.79 -15.43
N LEU A 129 15.25 3.72 -16.02
CA LEU A 129 15.85 2.38 -15.99
C LEU A 129 16.92 2.24 -17.08
#